data_AF-A0A7K2XAG2-F1
#
_entry.id   AF-A0A7K2XAG2-F1
#
_cell.length_a   1.000
_cell.length_b   1.000
_cell.length_c   1.000
_cell.angle_alpha   90.00
_cell.angle_beta   90.00
_cell.angle_gamma   90.00
#
_symmetry.space_group_name_H-M   'P 1'
#
loop_
_entity.id
_entity.type
_entity.pdbx_description
1 polymer ?
#
loop_
_entity_poly.entity_id
_entity_poly.type
_entity_poly.pdbx_seq_one_letter_code
_entity_poly.pdbx_strand_id
1 'polypeptide(L)' 'AAEGLALARELAVRAQRVEDPDREPRTMPDAGIFTVADQLVVAGSDLAEALRTAPAGSREGELDEAVGLVRGAAERSGL' A
#
# COMPACT_ATOMS: atom_id res chain seq x y z
N ALA A 1 13.71 -3.93 -7.28
CA ALA A 1 13.53 -2.55 -6.77
C ALA A 1 12.27 -1.90 -7.32
N ALA A 2 12.12 -1.79 -8.65
CA ALA A 2 10.95 -1.16 -9.29
C ALA A 2 9.61 -1.77 -8.84
N GLU A 3 9.48 -3.11 -8.80
CA GLU A 3 8.27 -3.79 -8.32
C GLU A 3 7.92 -3.44 -6.87
N GLY A 4 8.92 -3.39 -5.99
CA GLY A 4 8.72 -3.01 -4.58
C GLY A 4 8.27 -1.56 -4.42
N LEU A 5 8.85 -0.63 -5.19
CA LEU A 5 8.42 0.77 -5.17
C LEU A 5 7.01 0.94 -5.73
N ALA A 6 6.67 0.20 -6.80
CA ALA A 6 5.34 0.19 -7.37
C ALA A 6 4.30 -0.32 -6.36
N LEU A 7 4.61 -1.42 -5.65
CA LEU A 7 3.76 -1.94 -4.58
C LEU A 7 3.63 -0.93 -3.42
N ALA A 8 4.72 -0.32 -2.96
CA ALA A 8 4.67 0.69 -1.89
C ALA A 8 3.76 1.87 -2.25
N ARG A 9 3.83 2.35 -3.50
CA ARG A 9 2.96 3.42 -4.02
C ARG A 9 1.49 2.99 -4.01
N GLU A 10 1.18 1.80 -4.48
CA GLU A 10 -0.20 1.30 -4.52
C GLU A 10 -0.79 1.17 -3.11
N LEU A 11 -0.04 0.61 -2.16
CA LEU A 11 -0.47 0.50 -0.77
C LEU A 11 -0.68 1.89 -0.13
N ALA A 12 0.20 2.85 -0.42
CA ALA A 12 0.06 4.22 0.07
C ALA A 12 -1.14 4.96 -0.53
N VAL A 13 -1.48 4.70 -1.80
CA VAL A 13 -2.68 5.27 -2.43
C VAL A 13 -3.94 4.70 -1.79
N ARG A 14 -3.99 3.39 -1.54
CA ARG A 14 -5.11 2.73 -0.86
C ARG A 14 -5.29 3.28 0.56
N ALA A 15 -4.21 3.42 1.33
CA ALA A 15 -4.26 4.00 2.68
C ALA A 15 -4.88 5.41 2.64
N GLN A 16 -4.38 6.28 1.75
CA GLN A 16 -4.88 7.64 1.59
C GLN A 16 -6.36 7.70 1.19
N ARG A 17 -6.83 6.79 0.33
CA ARG A 17 -8.25 6.72 -0.07
C ARG A 17 -9.17 6.28 1.06
N VAL A 18 -8.68 5.43 1.97
CA VAL A 18 -9.44 5.03 3.16
C VAL A 18 -9.54 6.20 4.15
N GLU A 19 -8.47 6.98 4.29
CA GLU A 19 -8.39 8.11 5.22
C GLU A 19 -9.12 9.36 4.73
N ASP A 20 -8.97 9.70 3.44
CA ASP A 20 -9.50 10.92 2.83
C ASP A 20 -9.98 10.61 1.40
N PRO A 21 -11.18 10.02 1.23
CA PRO A 21 -11.68 9.53 -0.06
C PRO A 21 -11.83 10.62 -1.13
N ASP A 22 -12.07 11.85 -0.71
CA ASP A 22 -12.32 12.99 -1.61
C ASP A 22 -11.03 13.73 -2.01
N ARG A 23 -9.89 13.35 -1.43
CA ARG A 23 -8.61 13.99 -1.68
C ARG A 23 -7.78 13.22 -2.69
N GLU A 24 -7.20 13.96 -3.63
CA GLU A 24 -6.25 13.40 -4.59
C GLU A 24 -5.04 12.79 -3.85
N PRO A 25 -4.75 11.49 -4.04
CA PRO A 25 -3.66 10.82 -3.35
C PRO A 25 -2.30 11.43 -3.70
N ARG A 26 -1.46 11.62 -2.69
CA ARG A 26 -0.07 12.03 -2.89
C ARG A 26 0.74 10.84 -3.37
N THR A 27 1.58 11.07 -4.38
CA THR A 27 2.49 10.04 -4.90
C THR A 27 3.71 9.91 -3.99
N MET A 28 3.98 8.69 -3.51
CA MET A 28 5.21 8.38 -2.80
C MET A 28 6.42 8.54 -3.75
N PRO A 29 7.45 9.33 -3.39
CA PRO A 29 8.59 9.57 -4.25
C PRO A 29 9.46 8.32 -4.40
N ASP A 30 10.21 8.23 -5.49
CA ASP A 30 11.37 7.33 -5.53
C ASP A 30 12.48 7.97 -4.69
N ALA A 31 12.73 7.43 -3.50
CA ALA A 31 13.76 7.92 -2.58
C ALA A 31 15.07 7.13 -2.69
N GLY A 32 15.19 6.27 -3.71
CA GLY A 32 16.36 5.43 -3.97
C GLY A 32 16.14 3.97 -3.60
N ILE A 33 16.96 3.10 -4.19
CA ILE A 33 16.79 1.63 -4.09
C ILE A 33 16.82 1.11 -2.64
N PHE A 34 17.57 1.76 -1.75
CA PHE A 34 17.73 1.31 -0.36
C PHE A 34 16.53 1.66 0.53
N THR A 35 15.67 2.60 0.11
CA THR A 35 14.50 3.01 0.91
C THR A 35 13.25 2.20 0.58
N VAL A 36 13.26 1.41 -0.50
CA VAL A 36 12.06 0.71 -0.98
C VAL A 36 11.48 -0.25 0.08
N ALA A 37 12.35 -0.89 0.87
CA ALA A 37 11.90 -1.74 1.97
C ALA A 37 11.19 -0.93 3.07
N ASP A 38 11.78 0.19 3.50
CA ASP A 38 11.17 1.08 4.49
C ASP A 38 9.83 1.64 3.99
N GLN A 39 9.79 2.03 2.72
CA GLN A 39 8.59 2.51 2.05
C GLN A 39 7.47 1.47 2.02
N LEU A 40 7.80 0.20 1.76
CA LEU A 40 6.84 -0.91 1.82
C LEU A 40 6.30 -1.11 3.24
N VAL A 41 7.19 -1.10 4.24
CA VAL A 41 6.80 -1.30 5.65
C VAL A 41 5.89 -0.18 6.13
N VAL A 42 6.22 1.08 5.80
CA VAL A 42 5.41 2.24 6.15
C VAL A 42 4.05 2.17 5.44
N ALA A 43 4.03 2.04 4.12
CA ALA A 43 2.77 2.02 3.35
C ALA A 43 1.83 0.87 3.76
N GLY A 44 2.39 -0.32 4.03
CA GLY A 44 1.62 -1.46 4.52
C GLY A 44 1.06 -1.23 5.93
N SER A 45 1.84 -0.61 6.81
CA SER A 45 1.42 -0.28 8.18
C SER A 45 0.34 0.80 8.20
N ASP A 46 0.48 1.83 7.38
CA ASP A 46 -0.50 2.90 7.22
C ASP A 46 -1.83 2.35 6.70
N LEU A 47 -1.79 1.51 5.66
CA LEU A 47 -3.00 0.85 5.15
C LEU A 47 -3.64 -0.04 6.22
N ALA A 48 -2.86 -0.82 6.95
CA ALA A 48 -3.38 -1.68 8.01
C ALA A 48 -4.04 -0.88 9.15
N GLU A 49 -3.52 0.30 9.48
CA GLU A 49 -4.11 1.20 10.49
C GLU A 49 -5.37 1.88 9.96
N ALA A 50 -5.36 2.39 8.73
CA ALA A 50 -6.54 2.98 8.08
C ALA A 50 -7.69 1.96 7.99
N LEU A 51 -7.37 0.73 7.57
CA LEU A 51 -8.33 -0.38 7.56
C LEU A 51 -8.76 -0.83 8.96
N ARG A 52 -8.05 -0.49 10.03
CA ARG A 52 -8.50 -0.79 11.40
C ARG A 52 -9.43 0.27 11.98
N THR A 53 -9.27 1.51 11.54
CA THR A 53 -9.94 2.69 12.11
C THR A 53 -11.16 3.20 11.34
N ALA A 54 -11.33 2.85 10.06
CA ALA A 54 -12.50 3.28 9.29
C ALA A 54 -13.86 2.73 9.84
N PRO A 55 -15.02 3.10 9.26
CA PRO A 55 -16.32 2.56 9.62
C PRO A 55 -16.53 1.10 9.17
N ALA A 56 -17.16 0.26 10.00
CA ALA A 56 -17.45 -1.14 9.65
C ALA A 56 -18.25 -1.23 8.34
N GLY A 57 -17.87 -2.15 7.44
CA GLY A 57 -18.54 -2.36 6.14
C GLY A 57 -18.00 -1.50 4.98
N SER A 58 -17.19 -0.47 5.23
CA SER A 58 -16.57 0.34 4.16
C SER A 58 -15.31 -0.28 3.51
N ARG A 59 -14.95 -1.51 3.92
CA ARG A 59 -13.61 -2.10 3.69
C ARG A 59 -13.63 -3.56 3.27
N GLU A 60 -14.81 -4.09 2.95
CA GLU A 60 -14.95 -5.51 2.67
C GLU A 60 -14.09 -5.89 1.46
N GLY A 61 -13.18 -6.85 1.64
CA GLY A 61 -12.23 -7.28 0.60
C GLY A 61 -10.92 -6.47 0.49
N GLU A 62 -10.81 -5.27 1.05
CA GLU A 62 -9.60 -4.43 0.90
C GLU A 62 -8.33 -5.09 1.44
N LEU A 63 -8.44 -5.79 2.58
CA LEU A 63 -7.31 -6.53 3.15
C LEU A 63 -6.87 -7.68 2.22
N ASP A 64 -7.83 -8.43 1.69
CA ASP A 64 -7.53 -9.58 0.82
C ASP A 64 -6.91 -9.12 -0.51
N GLU A 65 -7.40 -8.03 -1.07
CA GLU A 65 -6.80 -7.40 -2.25
C GLU A 65 -5.38 -6.92 -1.98
N ALA A 66 -5.15 -6.20 -0.87
CA ALA A 66 -3.83 -5.72 -0.50
C ALA A 66 -2.83 -6.89 -0.33
N VAL A 67 -3.25 -7.98 0.30
CA VAL A 67 -2.45 -9.21 0.41
C VAL A 67 -2.20 -9.84 -0.96
N GLY A 68 -3.20 -9.84 -1.84
CA GLY A 68 -3.07 -10.29 -3.23
C GLY A 68 -2.01 -9.51 -4.02
N LEU A 69 -1.97 -8.18 -3.86
CA LEU A 69 -0.96 -7.32 -4.47
C LEU A 69 0.45 -7.64 -3.97
N VAL A 70 0.61 -7.85 -2.66
CA VAL A 70 1.89 -8.23 -2.06
C VAL A 70 2.39 -9.56 -2.64
N ARG A 71 1.52 -10.57 -2.71
CA ARG A 71 1.85 -11.88 -3.29
C ARG A 71 2.25 -11.76 -4.75
N GLY A 72 1.46 -11.06 -5.56
CA GLY A 72 1.77 -10.87 -6.97
C GLY A 72 3.08 -10.13 -7.21
N ALA A 73 3.41 -9.14 -6.36
CA ALA A 73 4.70 -8.44 -6.44
C ALA A 73 5.87 -9.32 -6.01
N ALA A 74 5.69 -10.19 -5.02
CA ALA A 74 6.68 -11.19 -4.61
C ALA A 74 6.99 -12.15 -5.75
N GLU A 75 5.96 -12.72 -6.39
CA GLU A 75 6.10 -13.62 -7.54
C GLU A 75 6.86 -12.97 -8.70
N ARG A 76 6.48 -11.73 -9.09
CA ARG A 76 7.18 -10.98 -10.15
C ARG A 76 8.62 -10.63 -9.79
N SER A 77 8.94 -10.61 -8.49
CA SER A 77 10.29 -10.39 -7.97
C SER A 77 11.08 -11.69 -7.78
N GLY A 78 10.47 -12.86 -8.03
CA GLY A 78 11.10 -14.17 -7.87
C GLY A 78 11.19 -14.67 -6.43
N LEU A 79 10.29 -14.22 -5.55
CA LEU A 79 10.17 -14.63 -4.15
C LEU A 79 9.01 -15.62 -3.94
#